data_AF-A0A971C891-F1
#
_entry.id   AF-A0A971C891-F1
#
_cell.length_a   1.000
_cell.length_b   1.000
_cell.length_c   1.000
_cell.angle_alpha   90.00
_cell.angle_beta   90.00
_cell.angle_gamma   90.00
#
_symmetry.space_group_name_H-M   'P 1'
#
loop_
_entity.id
_entity.type
_entity.pdbx_description
1 polymer ?
#
loop_
_entity_poly.entity_id
_entity_poly.type
_entity_poly.pdbx_seq_one_letter_code
_entity_poly.pdbx_strand_id
1 'polypeptide(L)'
;MFEYYLILNFLTGFVIGIIPVQNLILKNKNITADGLSLKHKLILFCADFIKGFAGTNLLVFFYYNGFTETVVSIFALLLANLIIEVKRKTIFKSPAVILGALLWFNYLFFFAWFVIWILLLIYKRKSFFANMFSSLLIIIMIVLYADRFNSNCNPPAETELIFTISSIVLIILQAGIYYKNFISFFYKETGNE
;
A
#
# COMPACT_ATOMS: atom_id res chain seq x y z
N MET A 1 -2.43 -1.00 -29.55
CA MET A 1 -3.68 -0.89 -28.75
C MET A 1 -3.42 -1.21 -27.28
N PHE A 2 -2.73 -2.32 -26.96
CA PHE A 2 -2.32 -2.72 -25.60
C PHE A 2 -1.52 -1.65 -24.82
N GLU A 3 -0.50 -1.04 -25.45
CA GLU A 3 0.33 -0.01 -24.79
C GLU A 3 -0.43 1.26 -24.39
N TYR A 4 -1.43 1.65 -25.18
CA TYR A 4 -2.24 2.83 -24.88
C TYR A 4 -3.07 2.65 -23.60
N TYR A 5 -3.63 1.46 -23.39
CA TYR A 5 -4.39 1.15 -22.17
C TYR A 5 -3.49 1.11 -20.94
N LEU A 6 -2.27 0.58 -21.04
CA LEU A 6 -1.31 0.60 -19.94
C LEU A 6 -0.95 2.03 -19.51
N ILE A 7 -0.66 2.90 -20.48
CA ILE A 7 -0.34 4.32 -20.20
C ILE A 7 -1.53 5.02 -19.54
N LEU A 8 -2.74 4.79 -20.07
CA LEU A 8 -3.93 5.47 -19.58
C LEU A 8 -4.35 4.97 -18.19
N ASN A 9 -4.18 3.67 -17.92
CA ASN A 9 -4.33 3.07 -16.59
C ASN A 9 -3.32 3.61 -15.58
N PHE A 10 -2.05 3.71 -15.99
CA PHE A 10 -1.01 4.33 -15.17
C PHE A 10 -1.38 5.79 -14.82
N LEU A 11 -1.74 6.60 -15.83
CA LEU A 11 -2.11 8.00 -15.62
C LEU A 11 -3.32 8.14 -14.71
N THR A 12 -4.36 7.33 -14.91
CA THR A 12 -5.57 7.37 -14.07
C THR A 12 -5.24 7.00 -12.63
N GLY A 13 -4.47 5.94 -12.42
CA GLY A 13 -4.03 5.52 -11.08
C GLY A 13 -3.22 6.60 -10.40
N PHE A 14 -2.30 7.22 -11.14
CA PHE A 14 -1.47 8.31 -10.67
C PHE A 14 -2.27 9.55 -10.26
N VAL A 15 -3.28 9.94 -11.05
CA VAL A 15 -4.17 11.09 -10.76
C VAL A 15 -4.93 10.87 -9.45
N ILE A 16 -5.50 9.67 -9.26
CA ILE A 16 -6.19 9.31 -8.01
C ILE A 16 -5.20 9.33 -6.83
N GLY A 17 -4.02 8.73 -7.01
CA GLY A 17 -2.99 8.65 -5.99
C GLY A 17 -2.45 10.02 -5.54
N ILE A 18 -2.45 11.03 -6.41
CA ILE A 18 -2.02 12.39 -6.06
C ILE A 18 -2.98 13.10 -5.10
N ILE A 19 -4.25 12.69 -5.02
CA ILE A 19 -5.26 13.38 -4.21
C ILE A 19 -4.87 13.31 -2.72
N PRO A 20 -4.55 14.44 -2.08
CA PRO A 20 -4.10 14.47 -0.69
C PRO A 20 -5.32 14.49 0.24
N VAL A 21 -6.01 13.35 0.36
CA VAL A 21 -7.29 13.22 1.09
C VAL A 21 -7.20 13.74 2.53
N GLN A 22 -6.08 13.48 3.21
CA GLN A 22 -5.82 14.01 4.55
C GLN A 22 -5.90 15.54 4.63
N ASN A 23 -5.36 16.25 3.63
CA ASN A 23 -5.38 17.72 3.60
C ASN A 23 -6.78 18.27 3.30
N LEU A 24 -7.60 17.52 2.55
CA LEU A 24 -8.99 17.89 2.29
C LEU A 24 -9.85 17.76 3.55
N ILE A 25 -9.59 16.73 4.36
CA ILE A 25 -10.31 16.48 5.62
C ILE A 25 -9.88 17.44 6.72
N LEU A 26 -8.59 17.75 6.80
CA LEU A 26 -8.02 18.61 7.85
C LEU A 26 -8.03 20.10 7.49
N LYS A 27 -8.74 20.53 6.43
CA LYS A 27 -8.81 21.92 5.94
C LYS A 27 -8.64 22.95 7.07
N ASN A 28 -7.57 23.76 6.97
CA ASN A 28 -7.20 24.85 7.89
C ASN A 28 -6.77 24.47 9.32
N LYS A 29 -6.53 23.19 9.62
CA LYS A 29 -5.95 22.77 10.91
C LYS A 29 -4.45 22.54 10.78
N ASN A 30 -3.66 23.48 11.32
CA ASN A 30 -2.20 23.35 11.46
C ASN A 30 -1.90 22.41 12.65
N ILE A 31 -2.31 21.14 12.54
CA ILE A 31 -2.14 20.14 13.60
C ILE A 31 -1.04 19.18 13.18
N THR A 32 -0.03 19.02 14.04
CA THR A 32 1.02 18.01 13.88
C THR A 32 0.48 16.60 14.18
N ALA A 33 1.14 15.56 13.66
CA ALA A 33 0.73 14.14 13.78
C ALA A 33 0.39 13.71 15.22
N ASP A 34 1.14 14.27 16.17
CA ASP A 34 1.08 13.94 17.58
C ASP A 34 -0.07 14.65 18.31
N GLY A 35 -0.56 15.78 17.76
CA GLY A 35 -1.70 16.53 18.30
C GLY A 35 -3.08 16.05 17.83
N LEU A 36 -3.14 15.09 16.90
CA LEU A 36 -4.41 14.53 16.41
C LEU A 36 -5.03 13.57 17.42
N SER A 37 -6.29 13.82 17.80
CA SER A 37 -7.04 12.87 18.63
C SER A 37 -7.24 11.52 17.91
N LEU A 38 -7.40 10.44 18.67
CA LEU A 38 -7.62 9.08 18.15
C LEU A 38 -8.74 9.03 17.10
N LYS A 39 -9.84 9.75 17.35
CA LYS A 39 -10.97 9.88 16.41
C LYS A 39 -10.53 10.42 15.04
N HIS A 40 -9.72 11.47 15.02
CA HIS A 40 -9.24 12.04 13.75
C HIS A 40 -8.24 11.10 13.06
N LYS A 41 -7.34 10.44 13.82
CA LYS A 41 -6.42 9.45 13.24
C LYS A 41 -7.18 8.30 12.57
N LEU A 42 -8.28 7.84 13.17
CA LEU A 42 -9.13 6.79 12.61
C LEU A 42 -9.87 7.27 11.35
N ILE A 43 -10.41 8.49 11.34
CA ILE A 43 -11.06 9.07 10.16
C ILE A 43 -10.06 9.18 8.99
N LEU A 44 -8.84 9.66 9.25
CA LEU A 44 -7.79 9.76 8.23
C LEU A 44 -7.40 8.39 7.69
N PHE A 45 -7.23 7.40 8.59
CA PHE A 45 -6.96 6.02 8.18
C PHE A 45 -8.07 5.46 7.29
N CYS A 46 -9.34 5.60 7.69
CA CYS A 46 -10.48 5.12 6.90
C CYS A 46 -10.57 5.84 5.55
N ALA A 47 -10.32 7.15 5.49
CA ALA A 47 -10.37 7.90 4.25
C ALA A 47 -9.26 7.49 3.27
N ASP A 48 -8.04 7.28 3.77
CA ASP A 48 -6.94 6.75 2.97
C ASP A 48 -7.21 5.31 2.52
N PHE A 49 -7.82 4.48 3.37
CA PHE A 49 -8.25 3.13 3.03
C PHE A 49 -9.27 3.13 1.90
N ILE A 50 -10.31 3.97 2.01
CA ILE A 50 -11.34 4.13 0.98
C ILE A 50 -10.71 4.65 -0.32
N LYS A 51 -9.77 5.59 -0.25
CA LYS A 51 -9.04 6.07 -1.45
C LYS A 51 -8.33 4.92 -2.15
N GLY A 52 -7.65 4.05 -1.41
CA GLY A 52 -7.02 2.85 -1.96
C GLY A 52 -8.03 1.91 -2.61
N PHE A 53 -9.05 1.52 -1.86
CA PHE A 53 -10.05 0.55 -2.31
C PHE A 53 -10.92 1.07 -3.47
N ALA A 54 -11.46 2.27 -3.35
CA ALA A 54 -12.28 2.90 -4.38
C ALA A 54 -11.44 3.30 -5.59
N GLY A 55 -10.20 3.75 -5.38
CA GLY A 55 -9.26 4.05 -6.46
C GLY A 55 -9.01 2.83 -7.32
N THR A 56 -8.69 1.70 -6.71
CA THR A 56 -8.49 0.44 -7.43
C THR A 56 -9.77 -0.05 -8.12
N ASN A 57 -10.93 0.02 -7.45
CA ASN A 57 -12.23 -0.32 -8.09
C ASN A 57 -12.53 0.54 -9.33
N LEU A 58 -12.33 1.86 -9.24
CA LEU A 58 -12.63 2.77 -10.35
C LEU A 58 -11.70 2.49 -11.55
N LEU A 59 -10.43 2.20 -11.29
CA LEU A 59 -9.45 1.86 -12.33
C LEU A 59 -9.89 0.62 -13.10
N VAL A 60 -10.37 -0.39 -12.37
CA VAL A 60 -10.83 -1.66 -12.93
C VAL A 60 -12.19 -1.50 -13.64
N PHE A 61 -13.09 -0.68 -13.10
CA PHE A 61 -14.42 -0.51 -13.67
C PHE A 61 -14.39 0.24 -15.01
N PHE A 62 -13.51 1.25 -15.15
CA PHE A 62 -13.46 2.09 -16.35
C PHE A 62 -12.56 1.55 -17.46
N TYR A 63 -11.58 0.70 -17.13
CA TYR A 63 -10.59 0.23 -18.10
C TYR A 63 -10.47 -1.30 -18.05
N TYR A 64 -10.57 -1.90 -19.23
CA TYR A 64 -10.62 -3.34 -19.47
C TYR A 64 -9.48 -4.11 -18.75
N ASN A 65 -9.84 -5.21 -18.07
CA ASN A 65 -9.09 -5.77 -16.93
C ASN A 65 -8.23 -7.00 -17.26
N GLY A 66 -7.00 -6.76 -17.71
CA GLY A 66 -5.94 -7.73 -17.52
C GLY A 66 -5.28 -7.56 -16.14
N PHE A 67 -4.59 -8.60 -15.70
CA PHE A 67 -3.82 -8.59 -14.45
C PHE A 67 -2.76 -7.47 -14.47
N THR A 68 -2.04 -7.36 -15.58
CA THR A 68 -0.94 -6.40 -15.74
C THR A 68 -1.43 -4.96 -15.65
N GLU A 69 -2.54 -4.63 -16.30
CA GLU A 69 -3.18 -3.31 -16.26
C GLU A 69 -3.60 -2.93 -14.84
N THR A 70 -4.16 -3.88 -14.11
CA THR A 70 -4.57 -3.72 -12.71
C THR A 70 -3.36 -3.44 -11.82
N VAL A 71 -2.29 -4.23 -11.94
CA VAL A 71 -1.05 -4.05 -11.18
C VAL A 71 -0.42 -2.70 -11.49
N VAL A 72 -0.35 -2.30 -12.76
CA VAL A 72 0.22 -1.01 -13.19
C VAL A 72 -0.58 0.16 -12.61
N SER A 73 -1.92 0.06 -12.60
CA SER A 73 -2.82 1.05 -12.02
C SER A 73 -2.60 1.21 -10.51
N ILE A 74 -2.54 0.08 -9.78
CA ILE A 74 -2.25 0.06 -8.35
C ILE A 74 -0.87 0.64 -8.08
N PHE A 75 0.14 0.19 -8.82
CA PHE A 75 1.51 0.70 -8.69
C PHE A 75 1.57 2.21 -8.87
N ALA A 76 0.91 2.75 -9.90
CA ALA A 76 0.87 4.19 -10.16
C ALA A 76 0.17 4.97 -9.04
N LEU A 77 -0.95 4.45 -8.53
CA LEU A 77 -1.69 5.02 -7.40
C LEU A 77 -0.82 5.09 -6.14
N LEU A 78 -0.12 3.99 -5.83
CA LEU A 78 0.75 3.90 -4.67
C LEU A 78 2.00 4.77 -4.80
N LEU A 79 2.61 4.81 -6.00
CA LEU A 79 3.76 5.65 -6.29
C LEU A 79 3.42 7.13 -6.14
N ALA A 80 2.28 7.55 -6.69
CA ALA A 80 1.81 8.93 -6.60
C ALA A 80 1.51 9.33 -5.14
N ASN A 81 0.87 8.43 -4.38
CA ASN A 81 0.63 8.64 -2.95
C ASN A 81 1.96 8.80 -2.19
N LEU A 82 2.94 7.93 -2.45
CA LEU A 82 4.27 8.01 -1.85
C LEU A 82 4.97 9.35 -2.17
N ILE A 83 4.96 9.79 -3.42
CA ILE A 83 5.55 11.07 -3.83
C ILE A 83 4.90 12.23 -3.07
N ILE A 84 3.57 12.20 -2.90
CA ILE A 84 2.83 13.22 -2.15
C ILE A 84 3.18 13.18 -0.66
N GLU A 85 3.24 12.00 -0.04
CA GLU A 85 3.62 11.86 1.37
C GLU A 85 5.03 12.39 1.64
N VAL A 86 5.98 12.11 0.73
CA VAL A 86 7.36 12.60 0.83
C VAL A 86 7.45 14.11 0.59
N LYS A 87 6.84 14.64 -0.48
CA LYS A 87 6.94 16.07 -0.83
C LYS A 87 6.17 16.97 0.13
N ARG A 88 4.98 16.54 0.56
CA ARG A 88 4.09 17.38 1.38
C ARG A 88 4.26 17.19 2.88
N LYS A 89 5.19 16.32 3.31
CA LYS A 89 5.38 15.94 4.72
C LYS A 89 4.03 15.70 5.38
N THR A 90 3.23 14.82 4.78
CA THR A 90 1.87 14.55 5.26
C THR A 90 1.88 14.27 6.76
N ILE A 91 0.85 14.80 7.43
CA ILE A 91 0.74 14.78 8.89
C ILE A 91 0.68 13.34 9.40
N PHE A 92 0.21 12.39 8.59
CA PHE A 92 0.11 10.98 8.96
C PHE A 92 0.60 10.08 7.82
N LYS A 93 1.62 9.26 8.10
CA LYS A 93 2.07 8.21 7.17
C LYS A 93 1.27 6.94 7.47
N SER A 94 0.32 6.63 6.60
CA SER A 94 -0.65 5.55 6.79
C SER A 94 -0.42 4.42 5.79
N PRO A 95 -0.40 3.15 6.21
CA PRO A 95 -0.40 2.04 5.26
C PRO A 95 -1.79 1.85 4.61
N ALA A 96 -2.81 2.62 5.02
CA ALA A 96 -4.20 2.40 4.66
C ALA A 96 -4.48 2.40 3.16
N VAL A 97 -3.86 3.30 2.38
CA VAL A 97 -4.07 3.34 0.92
C VAL A 97 -3.68 2.02 0.27
N ILE A 98 -2.56 1.44 0.70
CA ILE A 98 -2.07 0.16 0.21
C ILE A 98 -2.99 -0.96 0.65
N LEU A 99 -3.39 -0.97 1.92
CA LEU A 99 -4.33 -1.95 2.44
C LEU A 99 -5.67 -1.96 1.71
N GLY A 100 -6.21 -0.79 1.36
CA GLY A 100 -7.42 -0.68 0.56
C GLY A 100 -7.25 -1.24 -0.84
N ALA A 101 -6.14 -0.91 -1.51
CA ALA A 101 -5.83 -1.42 -2.85
C ALA A 101 -5.61 -2.95 -2.85
N LEU A 102 -4.92 -3.46 -1.83
CA LEU A 102 -4.65 -4.88 -1.66
C LEU A 102 -5.90 -5.69 -1.33
N LEU A 103 -6.80 -5.17 -0.49
CA LEU A 103 -8.08 -5.85 -0.21
C LEU A 103 -8.85 -6.14 -1.50
N TRP A 104 -8.83 -5.18 -2.43
CA TRP A 104 -9.47 -5.34 -3.73
C TRP A 104 -8.72 -6.34 -4.61
N PHE A 105 -7.40 -6.18 -4.74
CA PHE A 105 -6.56 -6.99 -5.61
C PHE A 105 -6.50 -8.46 -5.19
N ASN A 106 -6.39 -8.71 -3.88
CA ASN A 106 -6.33 -10.05 -3.30
C ASN A 106 -6.70 -9.99 -1.81
N TYR A 107 -7.91 -10.43 -1.47
CA TYR A 107 -8.38 -10.36 -0.09
C TYR A 107 -7.60 -11.29 0.86
N LEU A 108 -7.17 -12.47 0.40
CA LEU A 108 -6.36 -13.39 1.21
C LEU A 108 -5.04 -12.75 1.61
N PHE A 109 -4.43 -12.04 0.65
CA PHE A 109 -3.22 -11.29 0.85
C PHE A 109 -3.38 -10.21 1.93
N PHE A 110 -4.47 -9.44 1.85
CA PHE A 110 -4.82 -8.44 2.87
C PHE A 110 -5.00 -9.08 4.25
N PHE A 111 -5.79 -10.16 4.37
CA PHE A 111 -6.06 -10.79 5.66
C PHE A 111 -4.81 -11.43 6.28
N ALA A 112 -4.02 -12.15 5.47
CA ALA A 112 -2.78 -12.75 5.93
C ALA A 112 -1.81 -11.67 6.46
N TRP A 113 -1.64 -10.58 5.71
CA TRP A 113 -0.79 -9.47 6.13
C TRP A 113 -1.32 -8.84 7.42
N PHE A 114 -2.62 -8.57 7.51
CA PHE A 114 -3.24 -7.90 8.65
C PHE A 114 -3.15 -8.72 9.94
N VAL A 115 -3.38 -10.03 9.87
CA VAL A 115 -3.24 -10.94 11.02
C VAL A 115 -1.79 -10.99 11.50
N ILE A 116 -0.83 -11.17 10.60
CA ILE A 116 0.60 -11.18 10.93
C ILE A 116 1.00 -9.85 11.56
N TRP A 117 0.53 -8.74 10.98
CA TRP A 117 0.80 -7.40 11.47
C TRP A 117 0.29 -7.17 12.90
N ILE A 118 -0.95 -7.57 13.22
CA ILE A 118 -1.49 -7.48 14.58
C ILE A 118 -0.66 -8.29 15.58
N LEU A 119 -0.31 -9.53 15.23
CA LEU A 119 0.49 -10.39 16.12
C LEU A 119 1.86 -9.76 16.42
N LEU A 120 2.53 -9.22 15.40
CA LEU A 120 3.83 -8.53 15.55
C LEU A 120 3.70 -7.22 16.34
N LEU A 121 2.59 -6.49 16.17
CA LEU A 121 2.27 -5.31 16.97
C LEU A 121 2.08 -5.66 18.44
N ILE A 122 1.34 -6.71 18.77
CA ILE A 122 1.14 -7.16 20.16
C ILE A 122 2.50 -7.57 20.77
N TYR A 123 3.33 -8.26 19.99
CA TYR A 123 4.62 -8.78 20.44
C TYR A 123 5.67 -7.68 20.72
N LYS A 124 5.96 -6.80 19.75
CA LYS A 124 7.03 -5.78 19.89
C LYS A 124 6.53 -4.38 20.18
N ARG A 125 5.22 -4.11 20.04
CA ARG A 125 4.59 -2.78 20.20
C ARG A 125 5.21 -1.67 19.35
N LYS A 126 5.92 -2.03 18.29
CA LYS A 126 6.55 -1.11 17.32
C LYS A 126 5.86 -1.29 15.97
N SER A 127 5.08 -0.28 15.55
CA SER A 127 4.39 -0.28 14.24
C SER A 127 5.33 -0.48 13.06
N PHE A 128 6.52 0.12 13.15
CA PHE A 128 7.57 -0.06 12.17
C PHE A 128 8.01 -1.54 12.01
N PHE A 129 8.28 -2.22 13.13
CA PHE A 129 8.66 -3.63 13.15
C PHE A 129 7.56 -4.50 12.55
N ALA A 130 6.31 -4.27 12.97
CA ALA A 130 5.16 -5.01 12.46
C ALA A 130 4.99 -4.84 10.95
N ASN A 131 5.10 -3.61 10.42
CA ASN A 131 5.00 -3.35 8.97
C ASN A 131 6.09 -4.07 8.16
N MET A 132 7.36 -3.99 8.59
CA MET A 132 8.46 -4.62 7.83
C MET A 132 8.39 -6.14 7.86
N PHE A 133 8.18 -6.73 9.04
CA PHE A 133 8.16 -8.18 9.18
C PHE A 133 6.90 -8.81 8.59
N SER A 134 5.73 -8.16 8.69
CA SER A 134 4.52 -8.64 7.99
C SER A 134 4.71 -8.64 6.48
N SER A 135 5.24 -7.56 5.90
CA SER A 135 5.55 -7.49 4.47
C SER A 135 6.56 -8.56 4.04
N LEU A 136 7.61 -8.81 4.84
CA LEU A 136 8.60 -9.85 4.54
C LEU A 136 8.03 -11.27 4.60
N LEU A 137 7.27 -11.60 5.65
CA LEU A 137 6.59 -12.89 5.78
C LEU A 137 5.62 -13.12 4.62
N ILE A 138 4.94 -12.07 4.20
CA ILE A 138 4.00 -12.11 3.11
C ILE A 138 4.67 -12.31 1.75
N ILE A 139 5.85 -11.74 1.51
CA ILE A 139 6.69 -12.06 0.34
C ILE A 139 7.02 -13.57 0.34
N ILE A 140 7.45 -14.11 1.48
CA ILE A 140 7.78 -15.54 1.60
C ILE A 140 6.53 -16.39 1.28
N MET A 141 5.37 -16.02 1.82
CA MET A 141 4.12 -16.73 1.56
C MET A 141 3.71 -16.68 0.08
N ILE A 142 3.87 -15.54 -0.61
CA ILE A 142 3.61 -15.46 -2.05
C ILE A 142 4.51 -16.42 -2.82
N VAL A 143 5.81 -16.44 -2.51
CA VAL A 143 6.77 -17.29 -3.23
C VAL A 143 6.45 -18.77 -3.02
N LEU A 144 6.02 -19.16 -1.81
CA LEU A 144 5.73 -20.55 -1.47
C LEU A 144 4.34 -21.02 -1.94
N TYR A 145 3.37 -20.11 -2.06
CA TYR A 145 1.95 -20.44 -2.33
C TYR A 145 1.36 -19.56 -3.44
N ALA A 146 2.16 -19.28 -4.47
CA ALA A 146 1.82 -18.37 -5.57
C ALA A 146 0.53 -18.78 -6.28
N ASP A 147 0.33 -20.08 -6.50
CA ASP A 147 -0.87 -20.70 -7.05
C ASP A 147 -2.15 -20.28 -6.29
N ARG A 148 -2.08 -20.36 -4.97
CA ARG A 148 -3.22 -20.13 -4.06
C ARG A 148 -3.52 -18.66 -3.91
N PHE A 149 -2.50 -17.80 -3.88
CA PHE A 149 -2.74 -16.37 -3.91
C PHE A 149 -3.24 -15.92 -5.29
N ASN A 150 -2.63 -16.36 -6.39
CA ASN A 150 -3.01 -15.95 -7.74
C ASN A 150 -4.46 -16.33 -8.10
N SER A 151 -4.91 -17.53 -7.72
CA SER A 151 -6.30 -17.95 -7.94
C SER A 151 -7.35 -17.11 -7.22
N ASN A 152 -6.95 -16.34 -6.20
CA ASN A 152 -7.80 -15.43 -5.44
C ASN A 152 -7.53 -13.95 -5.80
N CYS A 153 -6.73 -13.69 -6.83
CA CYS A 153 -6.56 -12.36 -7.39
C CYS A 153 -7.71 -11.99 -8.33
N ASN A 154 -7.99 -10.70 -8.40
CA ASN A 154 -8.95 -10.15 -9.34
C ASN A 154 -8.29 -9.09 -10.23
N PRO A 155 -8.14 -9.34 -11.54
CA PRO A 155 -8.17 -10.66 -12.21
C PRO A 155 -6.94 -11.51 -11.84
N PRO A 156 -6.92 -12.84 -12.06
CA PRO A 156 -5.72 -13.67 -11.88
C PRO A 156 -4.69 -13.41 -12.99
N ALA A 157 -3.40 -13.55 -12.67
CA ALA A 157 -2.30 -13.44 -13.63
C ALA A 157 -2.24 -14.65 -14.57
N GLU A 158 -1.71 -14.46 -15.78
CA GLU A 158 -1.55 -15.57 -16.73
C GLU A 158 -0.55 -16.63 -16.24
N THR A 159 0.43 -16.23 -15.43
CA THR A 159 1.41 -17.14 -14.83
C THR A 159 1.70 -16.78 -13.38
N GLU A 160 2.04 -17.79 -12.58
CA GLU A 160 2.47 -17.62 -11.19
C GLU A 160 3.71 -16.75 -11.06
N LEU A 161 4.60 -16.78 -12.07
CA LEU A 161 5.80 -15.94 -12.11
C LEU A 161 5.45 -14.46 -12.22
N ILE A 162 4.56 -14.10 -13.15
CA ILE A 162 4.07 -12.73 -13.31
C ILE A 162 3.38 -12.26 -12.03
N PHE A 163 2.52 -13.11 -11.45
CA PHE A 163 1.88 -12.83 -10.17
C PHE A 163 2.89 -12.55 -9.05
N THR A 164 3.90 -13.41 -8.91
CA THR A 164 4.92 -13.32 -7.85
C THR A 164 5.73 -12.04 -7.98
N ILE A 165 6.25 -11.75 -9.18
CA ILE A 165 7.07 -10.55 -9.43
C ILE A 165 6.26 -9.29 -9.18
N SER A 166 5.05 -9.21 -9.74
CA SER A 166 4.16 -8.05 -9.57
C SER A 166 3.81 -7.81 -8.10
N SER A 167 3.49 -8.86 -7.36
CA SER A 167 3.15 -8.75 -5.94
C SER A 167 4.35 -8.32 -5.09
N ILE A 168 5.54 -8.86 -5.36
CA ILE A 168 6.78 -8.44 -4.69
C ILE A 168 7.05 -6.94 -4.92
N VAL A 169 6.88 -6.45 -6.15
CA VAL A 169 7.06 -5.03 -6.48
C VAL A 169 6.09 -4.15 -5.68
N LEU A 170 4.82 -4.52 -5.59
CA LEU A 170 3.81 -3.79 -4.80
C LEU A 170 4.16 -3.77 -3.30
N ILE A 171 4.69 -4.87 -2.76
CA ILE A 171 5.08 -4.96 -1.34
C ILE A 171 6.36 -4.17 -1.05
N ILE A 172 7.34 -4.20 -1.96
CA ILE A 172 8.56 -3.39 -1.81
C ILE A 172 8.19 -1.91 -1.83
N LEU A 173 7.27 -1.50 -2.70
CA LEU A 173 6.76 -0.13 -2.72
C LEU A 173 6.11 0.25 -1.37
N GLN A 174 5.36 -0.67 -0.76
CA GLN A 174 4.82 -0.51 0.60
C GLN A 174 5.90 -0.37 1.67
N ALA A 175 6.92 -1.25 1.65
CA ALA A 175 8.02 -1.21 2.60
C ALA A 175 8.88 0.06 2.44
N GLY A 176 9.03 0.54 1.20
CA GLY A 176 9.75 1.76 0.85
C GLY A 176 9.25 3.02 1.56
N ILE A 177 7.94 3.11 1.82
CA ILE A 177 7.33 4.22 2.57
C ILE A 177 7.89 4.33 4.01
N TYR A 178 8.27 3.18 4.58
CA TYR A 178 8.77 3.06 5.95
C TYR A 178 10.29 2.94 6.04
N TYR A 179 10.98 2.73 4.91
CA TYR A 179 12.41 2.43 4.84
C TYR A 179 13.33 3.48 5.48
N LYS A 180 12.96 4.76 5.46
CA LYS A 180 13.76 5.83 6.12
C LYS A 180 13.91 5.61 7.63
N ASN A 181 12.96 4.91 8.26
CA ASN A 181 13.03 4.52 9.67
C ASN A 181 13.78 3.19 9.90
N PHE A 182 13.90 2.32 8.86
CA PHE A 182 14.61 1.04 8.93
C PHE A 182 16.10 1.22 9.16
N ILE A 183 16.75 2.02 8.31
CA ILE A 183 18.17 2.30 8.42
C ILE A 183 18.45 2.95 9.78
N SER A 184 17.69 3.98 10.17
CA SER A 184 17.89 4.62 11.48
C SER A 184 17.67 3.68 12.68
N PHE A 185 16.80 2.67 12.55
CA PHE A 185 16.55 1.69 13.60
C PHE A 185 17.75 0.76 13.80
N PHE A 186 18.32 0.24 12.71
CA PHE A 186 19.53 -0.59 12.78
C PHE A 186 20.74 0.21 13.25
N TYR A 187 20.95 1.43 12.75
CA TYR A 187 22.06 2.27 13.18
C TYR A 187 21.97 2.68 14.67
N LYS A 188 20.75 2.89 15.22
CA LYS A 188 20.57 3.15 16.66
C LYS A 188 20.75 1.92 17.54
N GLU A 189 20.37 0.73 17.07
CA GLU A 189 20.58 -0.51 17.84
C GLU A 189 22.03 -1.04 17.74
N THR A 190 22.82 -0.63 16.74
CA THR A 190 24.24 -1.02 16.59
C THR A 190 25.24 -0.09 17.28
N GLY A 191 24.81 0.96 17.98
CA GLY A 191 25.70 1.76 18.84
C GLY A 191 26.86 2.48 18.13
N ASN A 192 26.73 2.78 16.84
CA ASN A 192 27.71 3.59 16.10
C ASN A 192 27.19 5.02 15.96
N GLU A 193 27.37 5.82 17.02
CA GLU A 193 27.58 7.26 16.91
C GLU A 193 29.08 7.55 17.05
#